data_AF-A0A7W4UK12-F1
#
_entry.id   AF-A0A7W4UK12-F1
#
_cell.length_a   1.000
_cell.length_b   1.000
_cell.length_c   1.000
_cell.angle_alpha   90.00
_cell.angle_beta   90.00
_cell.angle_gamma   90.00
#
_symmetry.space_group_name_H-M   'P 1'
#
loop_
_entity.id
_entity.type
_entity.pdbx_description
1 polymer ?
#
loop_
_entity_poly.entity_id
_entity_poly.type
_entity_poly.pdbx_seq_one_letter_code
_entity_poly.pdbx_strand_id
1 'polypeptide(L)'
;MPTTTAALPALDNAWAIPIFGLSAKVRAAVAPLVEDDGVWEAAEAGQATIRTGYAAADRTASAGQYAAHLLRLRAIDRVDRGRAEPWTLALATATTAINSWDWDTRMQAALDLRRTFKNVPDDEHDDAVRQTRLVSAWLTHAGNRQLIPSTAHLAGYALDHTPLTPTALAAAWYATHGPRLLLELSARGSASSEVLLRQAVRGVDAARILSRTETSDHAGVTSTLIDAWLGRGTPDAGAV
;
A
#
# COMPACT_ATOMS: atom_id res chain seq x y z
N MET A 1 -26.71 -8.65 -31.92
CA MET A 1 -26.64 -9.59 -30.79
C MET A 1 -26.23 -8.80 -29.56
N PRO A 2 -27.13 -8.54 -28.60
CA PRO A 2 -26.73 -7.92 -27.35
C PRO A 2 -25.87 -8.91 -26.57
N THR A 3 -24.62 -8.55 -26.29
CA THR A 3 -23.73 -9.30 -25.40
C THR A 3 -24.25 -9.11 -23.98
N THR A 4 -25.18 -9.96 -23.56
CA THR A 4 -25.61 -10.04 -22.17
C THR A 4 -24.39 -10.43 -21.35
N THR A 5 -23.79 -9.46 -20.67
CA THR A 5 -22.70 -9.70 -19.74
C THR A 5 -23.29 -10.56 -18.63
N ALA A 6 -22.98 -11.87 -18.63
CA ALA A 6 -23.46 -12.77 -17.59
C ALA A 6 -23.04 -12.17 -16.24
N ALA A 7 -24.03 -11.85 -15.39
CA ALA A 7 -23.77 -11.36 -14.04
C ALA A 7 -22.94 -12.42 -13.32
N LEU A 8 -21.70 -12.08 -12.97
CA LEU A 8 -20.80 -13.00 -12.31
C LEU A 8 -21.25 -13.22 -10.86
N PRO A 9 -21.05 -14.43 -10.31
CA PRO A 9 -21.47 -14.74 -8.95
C PRO A 9 -20.76 -13.84 -7.94
N ALA A 10 -21.50 -13.46 -6.89
CA ALA A 10 -20.97 -12.71 -5.76
C ALA A 10 -19.85 -13.50 -5.04
N LEU A 11 -18.94 -12.77 -4.41
CA LEU A 11 -17.96 -13.37 -3.49
C LEU A 11 -18.69 -14.00 -2.30
N ASP A 12 -18.18 -15.14 -1.83
CA ASP A 12 -18.58 -15.68 -0.53
C ASP A 12 -18.31 -14.64 0.57
N ASN A 13 -19.25 -14.49 1.50
CA ASN A 13 -19.14 -13.59 2.64
C ASN A 13 -17.86 -13.82 3.45
N ALA A 14 -17.41 -15.08 3.58
CA ALA A 14 -16.15 -15.40 4.28
C ALA A 14 -14.94 -14.67 3.66
N TRP A 15 -14.95 -14.44 2.35
CA TRP A 15 -13.90 -13.73 1.63
C TRP A 15 -14.21 -12.24 1.42
N ALA A 16 -15.48 -11.90 1.21
CA ALA A 16 -15.92 -10.54 0.94
C ALA A 16 -15.74 -9.62 2.16
N ILE A 17 -16.10 -10.10 3.37
CA ILE A 17 -16.10 -9.29 4.59
C ILE A 17 -14.72 -8.68 4.90
N PRO A 18 -13.62 -9.44 5.01
CA PRO A 18 -12.31 -8.86 5.32
C PRO A 18 -11.79 -7.94 4.20
N ILE A 19 -12.00 -8.32 2.93
CA ILE A 19 -11.57 -7.52 1.76
C ILE A 19 -12.25 -6.15 1.74
N PHE A 20 -13.59 -6.12 1.87
CA PHE A 20 -14.35 -4.89 1.87
C PHE A 20 -14.15 -4.09 3.16
N GLY A 21 -14.06 -4.77 4.31
CA GLY A 21 -13.83 -4.15 5.60
C GLY A 21 -12.52 -3.37 5.65
N LEU A 22 -11.42 -3.96 5.17
CA LEU A 22 -10.14 -3.28 5.13
C LEU A 22 -10.15 -2.10 4.14
N SER A 23 -10.66 -2.32 2.93
CA SER A 23 -10.72 -1.27 1.90
C SER A 23 -11.50 -0.04 2.37
N ALA A 24 -12.63 -0.26 3.04
CA ALA A 24 -13.46 0.81 3.59
C ALA A 24 -12.74 1.58 4.72
N LYS A 25 -12.08 0.87 5.65
CA LYS A 25 -11.32 1.51 6.74
C LYS A 25 -10.15 2.34 6.23
N VAL A 26 -9.41 1.82 5.25
CA VAL A 26 -8.27 2.53 4.64
C VAL A 26 -8.73 3.81 3.95
N ARG A 27 -9.81 3.74 3.14
CA ARG A 27 -10.39 4.93 2.50
C ARG A 27 -10.87 5.96 3.53
N ALA A 28 -11.56 5.51 4.57
CA ALA A 28 -12.05 6.41 5.61
C ALA A 28 -10.93 7.13 6.37
N ALA A 29 -9.76 6.50 6.51
CA ALA A 29 -8.60 7.10 7.19
C ALA A 29 -7.91 8.21 6.38
N VAL A 30 -8.15 8.28 5.07
CA VAL A 30 -7.64 9.33 4.17
C VAL A 30 -8.80 10.15 3.65
N ALA A 31 -9.79 10.52 4.46
CA ALA A 31 -10.86 11.40 3.97
C ALA A 31 -10.31 12.79 3.60
N PRO A 32 -10.83 13.47 2.57
CA PRO A 32 -10.25 14.72 2.08
C PRO A 32 -10.56 15.83 3.06
N LEU A 33 -9.54 16.64 3.36
CA LEU A 33 -9.66 17.75 4.31
C LEU A 33 -10.30 18.99 3.68
N VAL A 34 -10.53 18.99 2.36
CA VAL A 34 -11.22 20.01 1.56
C VAL A 34 -12.02 19.33 0.46
N GLU A 35 -12.96 20.02 -0.19
CA GLU A 35 -13.58 19.48 -1.40
C GLU A 35 -12.51 19.22 -2.47
N ASP A 36 -12.35 17.95 -2.83
CA ASP A 36 -11.46 17.50 -3.90
C ASP A 36 -12.13 17.71 -5.25
N ASP A 37 -11.38 18.25 -6.22
CA ASP A 37 -11.81 18.52 -7.59
C ASP A 37 -11.70 17.26 -8.49
N GLY A 38 -11.93 16.09 -7.88
CA GLY A 38 -11.88 14.77 -8.49
C GLY A 38 -10.47 14.19 -8.66
N VAL A 39 -9.43 14.79 -8.06
CA VAL A 39 -8.05 14.32 -8.20
C VAL A 39 -7.83 13.00 -7.46
N TRP A 40 -8.44 12.80 -6.30
CA TRP A 40 -8.36 11.52 -5.59
C TRP A 40 -9.04 10.40 -6.34
N GLU A 41 -10.23 10.66 -6.89
CA GLU A 41 -10.93 9.69 -7.72
C GLU A 41 -10.10 9.34 -8.97
N ALA A 42 -9.46 10.34 -9.60
CA ALA A 42 -8.55 10.12 -10.72
C ALA A 42 -7.30 9.32 -10.33
N ALA A 43 -6.74 9.53 -9.14
CA ALA A 43 -5.61 8.74 -8.64
C ALA A 43 -6.00 7.27 -8.42
N GLU A 44 -7.19 6.99 -7.90
CA GLU A 44 -7.70 5.61 -7.78
C GLU A 44 -8.04 4.99 -9.15
N ALA A 45 -8.34 5.80 -10.17
CA ALA A 45 -8.72 5.33 -11.51
C ALA A 45 -7.62 4.54 -12.23
N GLY A 46 -6.35 4.61 -11.80
CA GLY A 46 -5.26 3.77 -12.34
C GLY A 46 -5.38 2.29 -12.08
N GLN A 47 -6.16 1.92 -11.07
CA GLN A 47 -6.56 0.55 -10.79
C GLN A 47 -7.83 0.16 -11.57
N ALA A 48 -8.46 1.09 -12.29
CA ALA A 48 -9.63 0.85 -13.13
C ALA A 48 -9.29 0.31 -14.53
N THR A 49 -8.01 0.22 -14.92
CA THR A 49 -7.63 -0.37 -16.21
C THR A 49 -7.65 -1.90 -16.11
N ILE A 50 -8.82 -2.42 -16.43
CA ILE A 50 -9.23 -3.83 -16.46
C ILE A 50 -8.21 -4.71 -17.22
N ARG A 51 -7.54 -5.63 -16.51
CA ARG A 51 -7.10 -6.90 -17.12
C ARG A 51 -8.29 -7.85 -17.02
N THR A 52 -8.90 -8.15 -18.15
CA THR A 52 -10.27 -8.66 -18.25
C THR A 52 -10.57 -9.89 -17.38
N GLY A 53 -11.45 -9.67 -16.41
CA GLY A 53 -12.07 -10.67 -15.53
C GLY A 53 -12.22 -10.15 -14.09
N TYR A 54 -13.47 -9.94 -13.65
CA TYR A 54 -13.94 -9.66 -12.26
C TYR A 54 -13.87 -8.21 -11.74
N ALA A 55 -15.04 -7.62 -11.46
CA ALA A 55 -15.17 -6.42 -10.61
C ALA A 55 -14.65 -6.64 -9.17
N ALA A 56 -14.51 -7.90 -8.75
CA ALA A 56 -13.88 -8.30 -7.50
C ALA A 56 -12.34 -8.24 -7.57
N ALA A 57 -11.72 -8.38 -8.74
CA ALA A 57 -10.27 -8.46 -8.87
C ALA A 57 -9.60 -7.13 -8.45
N ASP A 58 -10.18 -6.00 -8.83
CA ASP A 58 -9.60 -4.67 -8.54
C ASP A 58 -9.68 -4.35 -7.04
N ARG A 59 -10.82 -4.67 -6.40
CA ARG A 59 -11.02 -4.52 -4.94
C ARG A 59 -10.16 -5.50 -4.15
N THR A 60 -9.99 -6.72 -4.66
CA THR A 60 -9.12 -7.74 -4.07
C THR A 60 -7.66 -7.32 -4.16
N ALA A 61 -7.22 -6.83 -5.32
CA ALA A 61 -5.85 -6.35 -5.53
C ALA A 61 -5.54 -5.15 -4.60
N SER A 62 -6.45 -4.17 -4.54
CA SER A 62 -6.28 -2.99 -3.67
C SER A 62 -6.25 -3.37 -2.20
N ALA A 63 -7.19 -4.21 -1.73
CA ALA A 63 -7.21 -4.68 -0.35
C ALA A 63 -5.93 -5.45 0.03
N GLY A 64 -5.45 -6.30 -0.88
CA GLY A 64 -4.19 -7.04 -0.70
C GLY A 64 -2.97 -6.11 -0.62
N GLN A 65 -2.91 -5.08 -1.46
CA GLN A 65 -1.86 -4.05 -1.41
C GLN A 65 -1.88 -3.29 -0.08
N TYR A 66 -3.06 -2.88 0.40
CA TYR A 66 -3.19 -2.21 1.70
C TYR A 66 -2.74 -3.11 2.85
N ALA A 67 -3.23 -4.35 2.87
CA ALA A 67 -2.90 -5.30 3.92
C ALA A 67 -1.39 -5.60 3.96
N ALA A 68 -0.76 -5.80 2.80
CA ALA A 68 0.68 -5.99 2.70
C ALA A 68 1.47 -4.76 3.18
N HIS A 69 1.01 -3.56 2.83
CA HIS A 69 1.68 -2.34 3.29
C HIS A 69 1.56 -2.16 4.81
N LEU A 70 0.41 -2.46 5.40
CA LEU A 70 0.22 -2.45 6.85
C LEU A 70 1.19 -3.42 7.56
N LEU A 71 1.39 -4.62 6.98
CA LEU A 71 2.40 -5.56 7.48
C LEU A 71 3.82 -5.03 7.35
N ARG A 72 4.16 -4.37 6.23
CA ARG A 72 5.46 -3.71 6.04
C ARG A 72 5.70 -2.62 7.08
N LEU A 73 4.72 -1.75 7.34
CA LEU A 73 4.85 -0.71 8.37
C LEU A 73 5.09 -1.30 9.76
N ARG A 74 4.41 -2.41 10.08
CA ARG A 74 4.66 -3.17 11.32
C ARG A 74 6.07 -3.78 11.34
N ALA A 75 6.54 -4.32 10.22
CA ALA A 75 7.88 -4.87 10.11
C ALA A 75 8.95 -3.80 10.33
N ILE A 76 8.76 -2.62 9.74
CA ILE A 76 9.61 -1.43 9.97
C ILE A 76 9.65 -1.07 11.46
N ASP A 77 8.48 -0.93 12.11
CA ASP A 77 8.42 -0.62 13.55
C ASP A 77 9.11 -1.70 14.42
N ARG A 78 9.04 -2.97 14.03
CA ARG A 78 9.77 -4.06 14.72
C ARG A 78 11.29 -3.93 14.53
N VAL A 79 11.75 -3.63 13.31
CA VAL A 79 13.17 -3.42 13.01
C VAL A 79 13.69 -2.20 13.78
N ASP A 80 12.98 -1.08 13.75
CA ASP A 80 13.33 0.16 14.47
C ASP A 80 13.42 -0.07 16.00
N ARG A 81 12.68 -1.05 16.53
CA ARG A 81 12.72 -1.48 17.95
C ARG A 81 13.72 -2.60 18.24
N GLY A 82 14.61 -2.94 17.31
CA GLY A 82 15.65 -3.97 17.49
C GLY A 82 15.14 -5.41 17.48
N ARG A 83 13.92 -5.66 16.97
CA ARG A 83 13.30 -7.00 16.87
C ARG A 83 13.31 -7.50 15.42
N ALA A 84 14.48 -7.39 14.78
CA ALA A 84 14.68 -7.70 13.37
C ALA A 84 14.79 -9.23 13.13
N GLU A 85 13.63 -9.88 12.97
CA GLU A 85 13.56 -11.22 12.41
C GLU A 85 13.84 -11.16 10.88
N PRO A 86 14.38 -12.22 10.25
CA PRO A 86 14.76 -12.19 8.83
C PRO A 86 13.65 -11.71 7.88
N TRP A 87 12.38 -12.06 8.14
CA TRP A 87 11.25 -11.61 7.33
C TRP A 87 10.86 -10.15 7.59
N THR A 88 11.01 -9.65 8.84
CA THR A 88 10.76 -8.23 9.14
C THR A 88 11.79 -7.34 8.45
N LEU A 89 13.04 -7.79 8.38
CA LEU A 89 14.09 -7.13 7.62
C LEU A 89 13.74 -7.13 6.14
N ALA A 90 13.44 -8.29 5.56
CA ALA A 90 13.06 -8.42 4.15
C ALA A 90 11.87 -7.53 3.76
N LEU A 91 10.85 -7.45 4.62
CA LEU A 91 9.69 -6.57 4.42
C LEU A 91 10.04 -5.09 4.57
N ALA A 92 10.79 -4.72 5.61
CA ALA A 92 11.17 -3.33 5.86
C ALA A 92 12.06 -2.78 4.74
N THR A 93 12.92 -3.62 4.16
CA THR A 93 13.81 -3.26 3.05
C THR A 93 13.15 -3.35 1.68
N ALA A 94 11.91 -3.83 1.56
CA ALA A 94 11.18 -3.74 0.30
C ALA A 94 10.91 -2.25 0.01
N THR A 95 11.71 -1.66 -0.88
CA THR A 95 11.74 -0.21 -1.13
C THR A 95 10.65 0.26 -2.06
N THR A 96 10.21 -0.57 -3.00
CA THR A 96 9.21 -0.19 -3.99
C THR A 96 7.79 -0.50 -3.50
N ALA A 97 6.89 0.48 -3.64
CA ALA A 97 5.47 0.18 -3.68
C ALA A 97 5.26 -0.83 -4.82
N ILE A 98 4.76 -2.00 -4.48
CA ILE A 98 4.66 -3.14 -5.39
C ILE A 98 3.51 -2.88 -6.36
N ASN A 99 3.82 -2.11 -7.40
CA ASN A 99 2.92 -1.84 -8.49
C ASN A 99 2.91 -3.02 -9.49
N SER A 100 1.91 -3.03 -10.37
CA SER A 100 1.58 -4.18 -11.22
C SER A 100 2.58 -4.50 -12.33
N TRP A 101 3.68 -3.75 -12.48
CA TRP A 101 4.50 -3.76 -13.70
C TRP A 101 5.84 -4.50 -13.58
N ASP A 102 6.46 -4.56 -12.40
CA ASP A 102 7.73 -5.29 -12.22
C ASP A 102 7.48 -6.71 -11.68
N TRP A 103 7.03 -7.62 -12.53
CA TRP A 103 6.71 -9.00 -12.13
C TRP A 103 7.93 -9.79 -11.65
N ASP A 104 9.10 -9.60 -12.27
CA ASP A 104 10.28 -10.43 -12.02
C ASP A 104 10.89 -10.14 -10.65
N THR A 105 11.02 -8.87 -10.26
CA THR A 105 11.52 -8.48 -8.94
C THR A 105 10.60 -8.99 -7.83
N ARG A 106 9.29 -8.93 -8.03
CA ARG A 106 8.30 -9.41 -7.05
C ARG A 106 8.32 -10.93 -6.93
N MET A 107 8.37 -11.64 -8.05
CA MET A 107 8.48 -13.10 -8.07
C MET A 107 9.76 -13.57 -7.37
N GLN A 108 10.90 -12.90 -7.62
CA GLN A 108 12.16 -13.25 -6.98
C GLN A 108 12.10 -13.04 -5.45
N ALA A 109 11.57 -11.90 -4.99
CA ALA A 109 11.38 -11.64 -3.56
C ALA A 109 10.42 -12.67 -2.91
N ALA A 110 9.37 -13.08 -3.62
CA ALA A 110 8.47 -14.12 -3.13
C ALA A 110 9.18 -15.48 -3.00
N LEU A 111 9.98 -15.84 -4.00
CA LEU A 111 10.77 -17.07 -4.02
C LEU A 111 11.83 -17.08 -2.93
N ASP A 112 12.45 -15.93 -2.63
CA ASP A 112 13.44 -15.78 -1.57
C ASP A 112 12.80 -15.93 -0.19
N LEU A 113 11.66 -15.28 0.06
CA LEU A 113 10.87 -15.52 1.27
C LEU A 113 10.45 -16.99 1.38
N ARG A 114 9.95 -17.57 0.29
CA ARG A 114 9.60 -19.00 0.29
C ARG A 114 10.82 -19.87 0.59
N ARG A 115 12.00 -19.58 0.03
CA ARG A 115 13.23 -20.35 0.28
C ARG A 115 13.64 -20.31 1.74
N THR A 116 13.49 -19.17 2.39
CA THR A 116 13.80 -18.99 3.82
C THR A 116 12.88 -19.82 4.72
N PHE A 117 11.61 -20.01 4.35
CA PHE A 117 10.60 -20.60 5.23
C PHE A 117 9.96 -21.92 4.72
N LYS A 118 10.39 -22.46 3.57
CA LYS A 118 9.81 -23.69 2.97
C LYS A 118 10.00 -24.96 3.79
N ASN A 119 10.96 -24.97 4.71
CA ASN A 119 11.34 -26.15 5.48
C ASN A 119 10.94 -26.04 6.97
N VAL A 120 10.15 -25.03 7.34
CA VAL A 120 9.64 -24.92 8.71
C VAL A 120 8.54 -25.98 8.91
N PRO A 121 8.65 -26.86 9.91
CA PRO A 121 7.65 -27.88 10.20
C PRO A 121 6.24 -27.31 10.42
N ASP A 122 5.21 -28.06 10.05
CA ASP A 122 3.82 -27.56 10.08
C ASP A 122 3.26 -27.35 11.51
N ASP A 123 3.89 -27.95 12.51
CA ASP A 123 3.64 -27.78 13.94
C ASP A 123 4.37 -26.56 14.54
N GLU A 124 5.33 -25.98 13.81
CA GLU A 124 6.06 -24.75 14.17
C GLU A 124 5.51 -23.50 13.45
N HIS A 125 4.27 -23.56 12.92
CA HIS A 125 3.57 -22.44 12.31
C HIS A 125 3.14 -21.37 13.32
N ASP A 126 4.13 -20.71 13.91
CA ASP A 126 3.95 -19.45 14.61
C ASP A 126 3.37 -18.37 13.68
N ASP A 127 3.02 -17.23 14.27
CA ASP A 127 2.48 -16.10 13.51
C ASP A 127 3.45 -15.59 12.44
N ALA A 128 4.76 -15.77 12.60
CA ALA A 128 5.78 -15.28 11.68
C ALA A 128 5.83 -16.09 10.38
N VAL A 129 5.72 -17.42 10.45
CA VAL A 129 5.63 -18.27 9.24
C VAL A 129 4.34 -18.00 8.47
N ARG A 130 3.22 -17.83 9.18
CA ARG A 130 1.92 -17.49 8.56
C ARG A 130 1.97 -16.14 7.83
N GLN A 131 2.52 -15.11 8.48
CA GLN A 131 2.73 -13.78 7.88
C GLN A 131 3.61 -13.86 6.63
N THR A 132 4.70 -14.62 6.70
CA THR A 132 5.62 -14.75 5.56
C THR A 132 4.94 -15.41 4.37
N ARG A 133 4.16 -16.48 4.58
CA ARG A 133 3.42 -17.13 3.49
C ARG A 133 2.39 -16.20 2.84
N LEU A 134 1.70 -15.37 3.63
CA LEU A 134 0.74 -14.38 3.11
C LEU A 134 1.44 -13.28 2.29
N VAL A 135 2.62 -12.84 2.71
CA VAL A 135 3.44 -11.85 1.99
C VAL A 135 4.05 -12.45 0.71
N SER A 136 4.57 -13.67 0.76
CA SER A 136 5.02 -14.39 -0.43
C SER A 136 3.89 -14.53 -1.44
N ALA A 137 2.67 -14.81 -0.98
CA ALA A 137 1.49 -14.79 -1.85
C ALA A 137 1.36 -13.41 -2.52
N TRP A 138 1.29 -12.31 -1.75
CA TRP A 138 1.19 -10.94 -2.29
C TRP A 138 2.23 -10.60 -3.37
N LEU A 139 3.50 -10.98 -3.16
CA LEU A 139 4.59 -10.73 -4.11
C LEU A 139 4.43 -11.50 -5.44
N THR A 140 3.68 -12.60 -5.45
CA THR A 140 3.41 -13.36 -6.69
C THR A 140 2.13 -12.92 -7.41
N HIS A 141 1.54 -11.76 -7.10
CA HIS A 141 0.18 -11.46 -7.56
C HIS A 141 0.06 -10.65 -8.86
N ALA A 142 -0.70 -11.24 -9.78
CA ALA A 142 -1.45 -10.59 -10.85
C ALA A 142 -2.88 -11.16 -10.88
N GLY A 143 -3.88 -10.35 -10.52
CA GLY A 143 -5.28 -10.37 -10.99
C GLY A 143 -6.13 -11.65 -11.03
N ASN A 144 -5.75 -12.80 -10.44
CA ASN A 144 -6.49 -14.07 -10.62
C ASN A 144 -7.47 -14.37 -9.45
N ARG A 145 -8.62 -15.00 -9.74
CA ARG A 145 -9.64 -15.50 -8.78
C ARG A 145 -9.08 -16.42 -7.71
N GLN A 146 -8.06 -17.21 -8.03
CA GLN A 146 -7.42 -18.11 -7.07
C GLN A 146 -6.76 -17.37 -5.89
N LEU A 147 -6.61 -16.05 -6.00
CA LEU A 147 -5.96 -15.19 -5.01
C LEU A 147 -6.95 -14.57 -4.02
N ILE A 148 -8.26 -14.71 -4.26
CA ILE A 148 -9.31 -14.17 -3.38
C ILE A 148 -9.17 -14.72 -1.95
N PRO A 149 -9.02 -16.04 -1.71
CA PRO A 149 -8.88 -16.56 -0.35
C PRO A 149 -7.61 -16.05 0.35
N SER A 150 -6.47 -16.03 -0.35
CA SER A 150 -5.21 -15.53 0.20
C SER A 150 -5.28 -14.05 0.56
N THR A 151 -5.91 -13.24 -0.29
CA THR A 151 -6.16 -11.82 -0.01
C THR A 151 -7.08 -11.64 1.19
N ALA A 152 -8.17 -12.41 1.26
CA ALA A 152 -9.09 -12.35 2.38
C ALA A 152 -8.40 -12.72 3.71
N HIS A 153 -7.54 -13.74 3.72
CA HIS A 153 -6.74 -14.10 4.89
C HIS A 153 -5.75 -13.00 5.26
N LEU A 154 -5.07 -12.39 4.28
CA LEU A 154 -4.14 -11.29 4.51
C LEU A 154 -4.86 -10.04 5.05
N ALA A 155 -6.03 -9.71 4.51
CA ALA A 155 -6.86 -8.61 4.97
C ALA A 155 -7.43 -8.87 6.37
N GLY A 156 -7.91 -10.09 6.65
CA GLY A 156 -8.33 -10.52 7.97
C GLY A 156 -7.19 -10.39 8.98
N TYR A 157 -6.00 -10.89 8.63
CA TYR A 157 -4.83 -10.76 9.48
C TYR A 157 -4.50 -9.29 9.81
N ALA A 158 -4.51 -8.40 8.81
CA ALA A 158 -4.27 -6.97 9.01
C ALA A 158 -5.35 -6.31 9.88
N LEU A 159 -6.61 -6.73 9.77
CA LEU A 159 -7.71 -6.28 10.63
C LEU A 159 -7.57 -6.77 12.07
N ASP A 160 -7.07 -7.98 12.26
CA ASP A 160 -6.97 -8.65 13.56
C ASP A 160 -5.70 -8.28 14.34
N HIS A 161 -4.64 -7.82 13.68
CA HIS A 161 -3.33 -7.67 14.31
C HIS A 161 -2.79 -6.23 14.31
N THR A 162 -2.60 -5.71 15.54
CA THR A 162 -2.00 -4.41 15.93
C THR A 162 -2.80 -3.19 15.49
N PRO A 163 -2.72 -2.05 16.20
CA PRO A 163 -3.70 -1.00 16.01
C PRO A 163 -3.58 -0.46 14.59
N LEU A 164 -4.64 -0.66 13.81
CA LEU A 164 -4.89 0.05 12.57
C LEU A 164 -5.16 1.52 12.91
N THR A 165 -4.11 2.22 13.30
CA THR A 165 -4.19 3.65 13.57
C THR A 165 -4.61 4.36 12.28
N PRO A 166 -5.36 5.48 12.37
CA PRO A 166 -5.66 6.28 11.19
C PRO A 166 -4.40 6.63 10.39
N THR A 167 -3.27 6.87 11.05
CA THR A 167 -1.98 7.14 10.41
C THR A 167 -1.45 5.96 9.59
N ALA A 168 -1.47 4.73 10.11
CA ALA A 168 -0.99 3.55 9.39
C ALA A 168 -1.91 3.19 8.21
N LEU A 169 -3.23 3.33 8.41
CA LEU A 169 -4.22 3.17 7.35
C LEU A 169 -4.02 4.23 6.25
N ALA A 170 -3.75 5.48 6.64
CA ALA A 170 -3.48 6.54 5.70
C ALA A 170 -2.20 6.30 4.89
N ALA A 171 -1.11 5.93 5.56
CA ALA A 171 0.13 5.54 4.91
C ALA A 171 -0.08 4.38 3.93
N ALA A 172 -0.91 3.39 4.26
CA ALA A 172 -1.24 2.29 3.34
C ALA A 172 -2.00 2.75 2.09
N TRP A 173 -2.90 3.72 2.19
CA TRP A 173 -3.56 4.30 1.01
C TRP A 173 -2.54 5.06 0.14
N TYR A 174 -1.72 5.93 0.76
CA TYR A 174 -0.71 6.71 0.03
C TYR A 174 0.40 5.84 -0.56
N ALA A 175 0.67 4.67 0.01
CA ALA A 175 1.58 3.69 -0.59
C ALA A 175 1.06 3.17 -1.94
N THR A 176 -0.25 3.02 -2.08
CA THR A 176 -0.88 2.51 -3.30
C THR A 176 -1.14 3.62 -4.31
N HIS A 177 -1.60 4.78 -3.86
CA HIS A 177 -2.13 5.85 -4.74
C HIS A 177 -1.29 7.12 -4.76
N GLY A 178 -0.44 7.32 -3.75
CA GLY A 178 0.30 8.55 -3.52
C GLY A 178 1.17 9.01 -4.69
N PRO A 179 1.99 8.16 -5.33
CA PRO A 179 2.82 8.58 -6.47
C PRO A 179 1.98 9.13 -7.63
N ARG A 180 0.84 8.50 -7.95
CA ARG A 180 -0.07 8.99 -8.97
C ARG A 180 -0.75 10.28 -8.54
N LEU A 181 -1.22 10.34 -7.30
CA LEU A 181 -1.83 11.55 -6.74
C LEU A 181 -0.87 12.75 -6.85
N LEU A 182 0.41 12.57 -6.53
CA LEU A 182 1.42 13.63 -6.65
C LEU A 182 1.56 14.13 -8.10
N LEU A 183 1.60 13.22 -9.08
CA LEU A 183 1.69 13.57 -10.50
C LEU A 183 0.45 14.33 -10.99
N GLU A 184 -0.74 13.89 -10.60
CA GLU A 184 -2.02 14.52 -10.98
C GLU A 184 -2.12 15.94 -10.39
N LEU A 185 -1.75 16.11 -9.12
CA LEU A 185 -1.72 17.42 -8.45
C LEU A 185 -0.66 18.34 -9.06
N SER A 186 0.51 17.81 -9.39
CA SER A 186 1.62 18.55 -10.03
C SER A 186 1.22 19.08 -11.41
N ALA A 187 0.57 18.25 -12.24
CA ALA A 187 0.13 18.61 -13.58
C ALA A 187 -0.88 19.77 -13.61
N ARG A 188 -1.65 19.96 -12.54
CA ARG A 188 -2.62 21.07 -12.38
C ARG A 188 -2.00 22.38 -11.88
N GLY A 189 -0.72 22.34 -11.50
CA GLY A 189 0.00 23.48 -10.92
C GLY A 189 -0.08 23.50 -9.39
N SER A 190 1.07 23.46 -8.73
CA SER A 190 1.19 23.32 -7.26
C SER A 190 0.52 24.44 -6.45
N ALA A 191 0.34 25.64 -7.02
CA ALA A 191 -0.26 26.78 -6.33
C ALA A 191 -1.79 26.66 -6.13
N SER A 192 -2.50 25.97 -7.05
CA SER A 192 -3.95 25.79 -6.94
C SER A 192 -4.34 24.72 -5.92
N SER A 193 -3.41 23.80 -5.64
CA SER A 193 -3.64 22.58 -4.87
C SER A 193 -2.65 22.42 -3.71
N GLU A 194 -2.03 23.50 -3.22
CA GLU A 194 -0.90 23.43 -2.30
C GLU A 194 -1.20 22.63 -1.02
N VAL A 195 -2.40 22.80 -0.46
CA VAL A 195 -2.83 22.09 0.75
C VAL A 195 -2.93 20.57 0.50
N LEU A 196 -3.55 20.16 -0.60
CA LEU A 196 -3.68 18.75 -1.00
C LEU A 196 -2.32 18.14 -1.35
N LEU A 197 -1.47 18.89 -2.07
CA LEU A 197 -0.13 18.46 -2.43
C LEU A 197 0.75 18.26 -1.18
N ARG A 198 0.69 19.18 -0.22
CA ARG A 198 1.37 19.06 1.07
C ARG A 198 0.92 17.82 1.83
N GLN A 199 -0.38 17.51 1.82
CA GLN A 199 -0.92 16.31 2.47
C GLN A 199 -0.46 15.03 1.78
N ALA A 200 -0.52 15.00 0.44
CA ALA A 200 -0.04 13.87 -0.35
C ALA A 200 1.45 13.61 -0.11
N VAL A 201 2.28 14.66 -0.05
CA VAL A 201 3.71 14.55 0.30
C VAL A 201 3.91 13.95 1.69
N ARG A 202 3.19 14.45 2.70
CA ARG A 202 3.25 13.90 4.07
C ARG A 202 2.82 12.43 4.12
N GLY A 203 1.77 12.08 3.39
CA GLY A 203 1.27 10.72 3.28
C GLY A 203 2.27 9.76 2.62
N VAL A 204 2.89 10.20 1.52
CA VAL A 204 3.93 9.43 0.81
C VAL A 204 5.20 9.27 1.62
N ASP A 205 5.64 10.30 2.35
CA ASP A 205 6.77 10.21 3.29
C ASP A 205 6.45 9.23 4.44
N ALA A 206 5.25 9.31 5.02
CA ALA A 206 4.80 8.37 6.05
C ALA A 206 4.70 6.92 5.54
N ALA A 207 4.35 6.73 4.28
CA ALA A 207 4.34 5.43 3.61
C ALA A 207 5.75 4.87 3.35
N ARG A 208 6.79 5.72 3.38
CA ARG A 208 8.19 5.33 3.16
C ARG A 208 8.38 4.55 1.85
N ILE A 209 7.71 4.95 0.76
CA ILE A 209 7.74 4.24 -0.55
C ILE A 209 8.54 4.96 -1.63
N LEU A 210 8.77 6.27 -1.49
CA LEU A 210 9.57 7.06 -2.41
C LEU A 210 10.72 7.67 -1.62
N SER A 211 11.88 7.76 -2.26
CA SER A 211 12.97 8.61 -1.79
C SER A 211 12.55 10.08 -1.84
N ARG A 212 13.34 10.92 -1.16
CA ARG A 212 13.13 12.37 -1.17
C ARG A 212 13.20 12.95 -2.59
N THR A 213 14.18 12.51 -3.38
CA THR A 213 14.35 12.95 -4.77
C THR A 213 13.14 12.57 -5.62
N GLU A 214 12.71 11.31 -5.54
CA GLU A 214 11.52 10.84 -6.27
C GLU A 214 10.26 11.60 -5.86
N THR A 215 10.09 11.90 -4.56
CA THR A 215 8.96 12.69 -4.07
C THR A 215 8.99 14.12 -4.64
N SER A 216 10.17 14.73 -4.70
CA SER A 216 10.40 16.05 -5.33
C SER A 216 9.97 16.05 -6.78
N ASP A 217 10.42 15.04 -7.54
CA ASP A 217 10.17 14.90 -8.96
C ASP A 217 8.67 14.68 -9.24
N HIS A 218 8.01 13.79 -8.48
CA HIS A 218 6.58 13.51 -8.66
C HIS A 218 5.70 14.69 -8.26
N ALA A 219 6.06 15.40 -7.19
CA ALA A 219 5.30 16.53 -6.69
C ALA A 219 5.54 17.82 -7.49
N GLY A 220 6.54 17.86 -8.39
CA GLY A 220 6.89 19.06 -9.16
C GLY A 220 7.35 20.23 -8.29
N VAL A 221 7.94 19.94 -7.12
CA VAL A 221 8.41 20.96 -6.15
C VAL A 221 9.84 20.69 -5.72
N THR A 222 10.50 21.69 -5.14
CA THR A 222 11.88 21.55 -4.67
C THR A 222 11.95 20.73 -3.38
N SER A 223 13.10 20.06 -3.19
CA SER A 223 13.40 19.34 -1.96
C SER A 223 13.36 20.22 -0.71
N THR A 224 13.68 21.52 -0.83
CA THR A 224 13.58 22.48 0.29
C THR A 224 12.13 22.72 0.71
N LEU A 225 11.20 22.78 -0.25
CA LEU A 225 9.78 22.96 0.05
C LEU A 225 9.20 21.70 0.71
N ILE A 226 9.62 20.52 0.28
CA ILE A 226 9.27 19.24 0.93
C ILE A 226 9.72 19.25 2.40
N ASP A 227 10.96 19.66 2.68
CA ASP A 227 11.47 19.75 4.05
C ASP A 227 10.62 20.69 4.92
N ALA A 228 10.27 21.87 4.41
CA ALA A 228 9.39 22.79 5.11
C ALA A 228 8.01 22.15 5.41
N TRP A 229 7.45 21.42 4.44
CA TRP A 229 6.17 20.74 4.61
C TRP A 229 6.22 19.57 5.59
N LEU A 230 7.33 18.85 5.65
CA LEU A 230 7.58 17.75 6.58
C LEU A 230 8.07 18.22 7.96
N GLY A 231 8.35 19.52 8.13
CA GLY A 231 8.93 20.06 9.36
C GLY A 231 10.40 19.66 9.58
N ARG A 232 11.11 19.31 8.50
CA ARG A 232 12.52 18.89 8.49
C ARG A 232 13.41 20.04 7.99
N GLY A 233 13.40 21.18 8.65
CA GLY A 233 14.22 22.35 8.30
C GLY A 233 13.67 23.61 8.97
N THR A 234 14.24 24.04 10.09
CA THR A 234 15.56 24.67 10.17
C THR A 234 16.37 24.12 11.36
N PRO A 235 17.70 23.97 11.25
CA PRO A 235 18.56 24.06 12.43
C PRO A 235 18.41 25.48 12.97
N ASP A 236 18.14 25.63 14.27
CA ASP A 236 18.23 26.92 14.95
C ASP A 236 19.60 27.54 14.65
N ALA A 237 19.60 28.60 13.86
CA ALA A 237 20.68 29.57 13.84
C ALA A 237 20.58 30.39 15.13
N GLY A 238 21.03 29.83 16.27
CA GLY A 238 20.99 30.56 17.53
C GLY A 238 21.08 29.72 18.80
N ALA A 239 22.18 29.02 19.00
CA ALA A 239 22.66 28.71 20.35
C ALA A 239 24.15 29.06 20.41
N VAL A 240 24.42 30.35 20.65
CA VAL A 240 25.68 30.85 21.21
C VAL A 240 25.47 30.95 22.72
#